data_AF-A0A800EQZ8-F1
#
_entry.id   AF-A0A800EQZ8-F1
#
_cell.length_a   1.000
_cell.length_b   1.000
_cell.length_c   1.000
_cell.angle_alpha   90.00
_cell.angle_beta   90.00
_cell.angle_gamma   90.00
#
_symmetry.space_group_name_H-M   'P 1'
#
loop_
_entity.id
_entity.type
_entity.pdbx_description
1 polymer ?
#
loop_
_entity_poly.entity_id
_entity_poly.type
_entity_poly.pdbx_seq_one_letter_code
_entity_poly.pdbx_strand_id
1 'polypeptide(L)'
;MCGIVGYVGGKQAGPILLEGLRRLEYRGYDSAGLAVISPEGRLSTVKEAGKLSQLEAVLQEGMPPGTCGIAHTRWATHGAPNRLNAHPHWSRDRDIALIHNGIIENADVLRAKLSDLGYTFETETDTETVVHLIDEAFRENDTLEDAMLAALEQVEGAYGIAVVSSRDPDKIVVARRGSPLLIGIGKNGENLIGSDASAVIQHTKDVVYLDDGDCAVLTAEGCRVFHMEQGEVQRSVQKIEWDLEAAEKGGYEHFMLKEISEQPESLRNVMRGRLLEETGDARLGGITLSDEELAKIRRIIITACGTSWHAALIGEYMLEELAGIPVEVEYASEFRYRSPVLEEGTLVLAISQSGETADTLAALEEARARGASTMGIVNVVGSSIARKTDFGIYLHAGPEIGVASTKAFTSQIVALALFTLYLGRRRSLSILQGRELVAALQKLPDQVAETLELGPVTRELAAEYGDAQNFLYLGRGYQFPVALEGALKLKEVSYIHAEGYPAAEMKHGPIALIDENMPVVALAPRDSVYSKIVSNIEEVAARSGRILAVVSGDAPELIGKADHVIQVPQTVPALLPVLTTIPLQLLAYYAAIYRERDVDQPRNLAKSVTVE
;
A
#
# COMPACT_ATOMS: atom_id res chain seq x y z
N MET A 1 5.41 -7.66 -0.48
CA MET A 1 5.10 -8.18 0.87
C MET A 1 4.81 -9.67 0.76
N CYS A 2 5.24 -10.50 1.69
CA CYS A 2 4.82 -11.90 1.67
C CYS A 2 3.34 -12.07 2.09
N GLY A 3 2.73 -13.21 1.79
CA GLY A 3 1.38 -13.58 2.23
C GLY A 3 1.42 -14.72 3.24
N ILE A 4 0.70 -14.59 4.36
CA ILE A 4 0.49 -15.67 5.35
C ILE A 4 -0.97 -16.10 5.32
N VAL A 5 -1.19 -17.41 5.30
CA VAL A 5 -2.50 -18.05 5.49
C VAL A 5 -2.36 -19.19 6.47
N GLY A 6 -3.31 -19.33 7.39
CA GLY A 6 -3.43 -20.49 8.27
C GLY A 6 -4.88 -20.94 8.38
N TYR A 7 -5.09 -22.23 8.61
CA TYR A 7 -6.41 -22.81 8.85
C TYR A 7 -6.33 -23.94 9.86
N VAL A 8 -7.21 -23.90 10.85
CA VAL A 8 -7.49 -25.00 11.78
C VAL A 8 -9.00 -25.16 11.93
N GLY A 9 -9.50 -26.39 11.79
CA GLY A 9 -10.93 -26.65 11.89
C GLY A 9 -11.30 -28.07 11.46
N GLY A 10 -12.52 -28.24 10.94
CA GLY A 10 -13.06 -29.54 10.54
C GLY A 10 -12.89 -29.93 9.06
N LYS A 11 -12.42 -29.02 8.20
CA LYS A 11 -12.26 -29.26 6.75
C LYS A 11 -10.80 -29.55 6.40
N GLN A 12 -10.58 -30.06 5.19
CA GLN A 12 -9.23 -30.20 4.65
C GLN A 12 -8.58 -28.83 4.49
N ALA A 13 -7.41 -28.64 5.08
CA ALA A 13 -6.71 -27.37 5.11
C ALA A 13 -6.17 -26.98 3.73
N GLY A 14 -5.62 -27.94 2.97
CA GLY A 14 -4.95 -27.68 1.69
C GLY A 14 -5.73 -26.78 0.71
N PRO A 15 -7.00 -27.09 0.38
CA PRO A 15 -7.77 -26.24 -0.54
C PRO A 15 -8.05 -24.83 -0.01
N ILE A 16 -8.27 -24.69 1.31
CA ILE A 16 -8.54 -23.41 1.98
C ILE A 16 -7.28 -22.54 1.96
N LEU A 17 -6.14 -23.14 2.32
CA LEU A 17 -4.84 -22.49 2.28
C LEU A 17 -4.50 -21.99 0.87
N LEU A 18 -4.69 -22.84 -0.14
CA LEU A 18 -4.39 -22.51 -1.53
C LEU A 18 -5.27 -21.36 -2.05
N GLU A 19 -6.56 -21.37 -1.71
CA GLU A 19 -7.47 -20.27 -2.04
C GLU A 19 -7.08 -18.96 -1.35
N GLY A 20 -6.66 -19.02 -0.08
CA GLY A 20 -6.10 -17.87 0.62
C GLY A 20 -4.85 -17.33 -0.09
N LEU A 21 -3.95 -18.20 -0.56
CA LEU A 21 -2.76 -17.77 -1.30
C LEU A 21 -3.09 -17.08 -2.62
N ARG A 22 -4.10 -17.54 -3.38
CA ARG A 22 -4.55 -16.85 -4.62
C ARG A 22 -4.89 -15.40 -4.35
N ARG A 23 -5.54 -15.15 -3.21
CA ARG A 23 -5.97 -13.82 -2.77
C ARG A 23 -4.83 -12.96 -2.23
N LEU A 24 -3.67 -13.55 -1.95
CA LEU A 24 -2.45 -12.88 -1.49
C LEU A 24 -1.33 -12.85 -2.53
N GLU A 25 -1.52 -13.42 -3.73
CA GLU A 25 -0.49 -13.47 -4.78
C GLU A 25 -0.04 -12.07 -5.23
N TYR A 26 -0.92 -11.07 -5.13
CA TYR A 26 -0.57 -9.66 -5.39
C TYR A 26 0.48 -9.10 -4.42
N ARG A 27 0.66 -9.74 -3.26
CA ARG A 27 1.66 -9.31 -2.27
C ARG A 27 3.05 -9.81 -2.65
N GLY A 28 3.16 -11.06 -3.10
CA GLY A 28 4.42 -11.72 -3.45
C GLY A 28 4.20 -12.96 -4.32
N TYR A 29 5.10 -13.17 -5.29
CA TYR A 29 4.95 -14.15 -6.36
C TYR A 29 6.29 -14.79 -6.78
N ASP A 30 7.33 -14.70 -5.93
CA ASP A 30 8.64 -15.27 -6.21
C ASP A 30 8.72 -16.77 -5.89
N SER A 31 7.93 -17.22 -4.92
CA SER A 31 7.76 -18.64 -4.54
C SER A 31 6.54 -18.79 -3.63
N ALA A 32 6.04 -20.02 -3.48
CA ALA A 32 4.93 -20.33 -2.59
C ALA A 32 5.06 -21.74 -1.99
N GLY A 33 4.41 -21.97 -0.86
CA GLY A 33 4.35 -23.30 -0.26
C GLY A 33 3.32 -23.42 0.86
N LEU A 34 3.10 -24.66 1.30
CA LEU A 34 2.22 -24.99 2.41
C LEU A 34 2.75 -26.15 3.24
N ALA A 35 2.30 -26.21 4.49
CA ALA A 35 2.50 -27.29 5.43
C ALA A 35 1.16 -27.70 6.06
N VAL A 36 0.94 -29.01 6.19
CA VAL A 36 -0.27 -29.59 6.79
C VAL A 36 0.14 -30.72 7.72
N ILE A 37 -0.50 -30.80 8.89
CA ILE A 37 -0.38 -31.96 9.78
C ILE A 37 -1.37 -33.02 9.33
N SER A 38 -0.87 -34.20 8.96
CA SER A 38 -1.68 -35.32 8.50
C SER A 38 -2.50 -35.94 9.64
N PRO A 39 -3.57 -36.70 9.32
CA PRO A 39 -4.32 -37.44 10.35
C PRO A 39 -3.47 -38.41 11.18
N GLU A 40 -2.34 -38.89 10.64
CA GLU A 40 -1.37 -39.72 11.33
C GLU A 40 -0.37 -38.93 12.19
N GLY A 41 -0.57 -37.61 12.34
CA GLY A 41 0.27 -36.72 13.11
C GLY A 41 1.61 -36.39 12.45
N ARG A 42 1.74 -36.53 11.12
CA ARG A 42 2.98 -36.22 10.40
C ARG A 42 2.90 -34.89 9.70
N LEU A 43 3.96 -34.09 9.81
CA LEU A 43 4.09 -32.84 9.07
C LEU A 43 4.44 -33.11 7.60
N SER A 44 3.64 -32.58 6.68
CA SER A 44 3.86 -32.68 5.23
C SER A 44 4.01 -31.29 4.64
N THR A 45 5.05 -31.07 3.83
CA THR A 45 5.36 -29.77 3.21
C THR A 45 5.47 -29.87 1.70
N VAL A 46 4.95 -28.86 1.00
CA VAL A 46 5.07 -28.72 -0.46
C VAL A 46 5.42 -27.27 -0.77
N LYS A 47 6.49 -27.04 -1.53
CA LYS A 47 6.98 -25.70 -1.88
C LYS A 47 7.48 -25.68 -3.31
N GLU A 48 7.28 -24.58 -4.00
CA GLU A 48 7.76 -24.34 -5.37
C GLU A 48 8.22 -22.89 -5.58
N ALA A 49 9.14 -22.72 -6.52
CA ALA A 49 9.60 -21.41 -6.98
C ALA A 49 8.69 -20.86 -8.09
N GLY A 50 8.54 -19.54 -8.15
CA GLY A 50 7.71 -18.84 -9.14
C GLY A 50 6.29 -18.53 -8.65
N LYS A 51 5.43 -18.18 -9.61
CA LYS A 51 4.02 -17.83 -9.38
C LYS A 51 3.25 -19.00 -8.74
N LEU A 52 2.12 -18.70 -8.11
CA LEU A 52 1.32 -19.68 -7.35
C LEU A 52 0.89 -20.88 -8.21
N SER A 53 0.67 -20.66 -9.51
CA SER A 53 0.31 -21.71 -10.47
C SER A 53 1.31 -22.87 -10.53
N GLN A 54 2.60 -22.64 -10.20
CA GLN A 54 3.60 -23.71 -10.10
C GLN A 54 3.32 -24.63 -8.91
N LEU A 55 2.98 -24.06 -7.75
CA LEU A 55 2.59 -24.82 -6.57
C LEU A 55 1.27 -25.57 -6.82
N GLU A 56 0.31 -24.95 -7.51
CA GLU A 56 -0.96 -25.59 -7.88
C GLU A 56 -0.75 -26.85 -8.71
N ALA A 57 0.13 -26.79 -9.72
CA ALA A 57 0.43 -27.93 -10.57
C ALA A 57 0.95 -29.13 -9.77
N VAL A 58 1.86 -28.89 -8.82
CA VAL A 58 2.40 -29.95 -7.94
C VAL A 58 1.32 -30.50 -7.00
N LEU A 59 0.47 -29.63 -6.44
CA LEU A 59 -0.60 -30.05 -5.54
C LEU A 59 -1.73 -30.83 -6.24
N GLN A 60 -1.89 -30.70 -7.56
CA GLN A 60 -2.81 -31.52 -8.35
C GLN A 60 -2.36 -33.00 -8.41
N GLU A 61 -1.06 -33.27 -8.31
CA GLU A 61 -0.51 -34.63 -8.29
C GLU A 61 -0.75 -35.32 -6.94
N GLY A 62 -0.89 -34.53 -5.86
CA GLY A 62 -1.19 -35.04 -4.53
C GLY A 62 -1.18 -33.96 -3.47
N MET A 63 -2.38 -33.53 -3.05
CA MET A 63 -2.53 -32.57 -1.95
C MET A 63 -2.39 -33.28 -0.59
N PRO A 64 -1.53 -32.77 0.33
CA PRO A 64 -1.41 -33.35 1.66
C PRO A 64 -2.76 -33.32 2.42
N PRO A 65 -3.20 -34.45 2.99
CA PRO A 65 -4.41 -34.49 3.80
C PRO A 65 -4.16 -33.90 5.19
N GLY A 66 -5.21 -33.34 5.79
CA GLY A 66 -5.18 -32.83 7.18
C GLY A 66 -6.04 -31.59 7.35
N THR A 67 -6.31 -31.23 8.60
CA THR A 67 -7.26 -30.17 8.96
C THR A 67 -6.63 -28.99 9.69
N CYS A 68 -5.31 -29.04 9.91
CA CYS A 68 -4.50 -27.97 10.48
C CYS A 68 -3.29 -27.72 9.59
N GLY A 69 -3.08 -26.48 9.16
CA GLY A 69 -1.95 -26.13 8.31
C GLY A 69 -1.75 -24.64 8.10
N ILE A 70 -0.61 -24.33 7.48
CA ILE A 70 -0.13 -22.98 7.18
C ILE A 70 0.40 -22.92 5.75
N ALA A 71 0.30 -21.75 5.13
CA ALA A 71 0.74 -21.53 3.75
C ALA A 71 1.27 -20.12 3.54
N HIS A 72 2.16 -19.97 2.55
CA HIS A 72 2.88 -18.73 2.33
C HIS A 72 3.11 -18.42 0.85
N THR A 73 3.03 -17.13 0.51
CA THR A 73 3.61 -16.58 -0.72
C THR A 73 4.76 -15.65 -0.38
N ARG A 74 5.87 -15.75 -1.10
CA ARG A 74 7.12 -15.06 -0.77
C ARG A 74 7.44 -13.95 -1.76
N TRP A 75 7.94 -12.84 -1.23
CA TRP A 75 8.72 -11.83 -1.94
C TRP A 75 10.12 -11.81 -1.30
N ALA A 76 11.15 -12.16 -2.07
CA ALA A 76 12.47 -12.49 -1.52
C ALA A 76 13.25 -11.23 -1.07
N THR A 77 13.61 -11.17 0.21
CA THR A 77 14.53 -10.16 0.78
C THR A 77 15.93 -10.74 1.01
N HIS A 78 16.00 -11.88 1.70
CA HIS A 78 17.25 -12.63 1.96
C HIS A 78 17.27 -13.95 1.19
N GLY A 79 18.32 -14.22 0.42
CA GLY A 79 18.47 -15.45 -0.35
C GLY A 79 17.61 -15.51 -1.62
N ALA A 80 18.15 -16.17 -2.65
CA ALA A 80 17.55 -16.23 -3.98
C ALA A 80 16.12 -16.83 -3.98
N PRO A 81 15.23 -16.42 -4.91
CA PRO A 81 13.87 -16.96 -5.05
C PRO A 81 13.91 -18.37 -5.65
N ASN A 82 14.16 -19.37 -4.80
CA ASN A 82 14.25 -20.77 -5.17
C ASN A 82 13.38 -21.64 -4.25
N ARG A 83 13.21 -22.91 -4.63
CA ARG A 83 12.38 -23.87 -3.88
C ARG A 83 12.84 -24.10 -2.44
N LEU A 84 14.15 -24.00 -2.19
CA LEU A 84 14.73 -24.26 -0.88
C LEU A 84 14.42 -23.13 0.11
N ASN A 85 14.60 -21.89 -0.34
CA ASN A 85 14.33 -20.64 0.40
C ASN A 85 12.84 -20.27 0.45
N ALA A 86 11.97 -20.97 -0.29
CA ALA A 86 10.52 -20.81 -0.17
C ALA A 86 10.06 -21.21 1.23
N HIS A 87 9.00 -20.58 1.75
CA HIS A 87 8.39 -20.98 3.01
C HIS A 87 7.33 -22.08 2.75
N PRO A 88 7.00 -22.95 3.73
CA PRO A 88 7.48 -22.98 5.12
C PRO A 88 8.93 -23.47 5.32
N HIS A 89 9.60 -22.98 6.36
CA HIS A 89 10.86 -23.55 6.86
C HIS A 89 10.58 -24.62 7.91
N TRP A 90 11.52 -25.53 8.13
CA TRP A 90 11.38 -26.68 9.02
C TRP A 90 12.50 -26.78 10.05
N SER A 91 12.17 -27.36 11.21
CA SER A 91 13.14 -27.81 12.20
C SER A 91 14.03 -28.93 11.65
N ARG A 92 15.10 -29.26 12.39
CA ARG A 92 16.03 -30.36 12.09
C ARG A 92 15.33 -31.69 11.79
N ASP A 93 14.37 -32.06 12.63
CA ASP A 93 13.64 -33.33 12.53
C ASP A 93 12.39 -33.24 11.65
N ARG A 94 12.16 -32.07 11.02
CA ARG A 94 11.02 -31.78 10.13
C ARG A 94 9.67 -32.04 10.78
N ASP A 95 9.57 -31.73 12.06
CA ASP A 95 8.38 -31.86 12.89
C ASP A 95 7.78 -30.51 13.32
N ILE A 96 8.46 -29.40 13.03
CA ILE A 96 7.95 -28.03 13.17
C ILE A 96 8.02 -27.36 11.80
N ALA A 97 6.95 -26.66 11.38
CA ALA A 97 6.96 -25.78 10.22
C ALA A 97 6.61 -24.35 10.61
N LEU A 98 7.33 -23.40 10.03
CA LEU A 98 7.17 -21.97 10.28
C LEU A 98 7.08 -21.18 8.97
N ILE A 99 6.15 -20.23 8.94
CA ILE A 99 6.06 -19.19 7.91
C ILE A 99 6.21 -17.82 8.56
N HIS A 100 6.83 -16.90 7.82
CA HIS A 100 7.25 -15.60 8.34
C HIS A 100 7.08 -14.50 7.29
N ASN A 101 6.57 -13.34 7.73
CA ASN A 101 6.60 -12.06 7.04
C ASN A 101 7.41 -11.08 7.88
N GLY A 102 8.49 -10.53 7.34
CA GLY A 102 9.34 -9.60 8.09
C GLY A 102 10.83 -9.82 7.84
N ILE A 103 11.65 -9.27 8.71
CA ILE A 103 13.11 -9.43 8.73
C ILE A 103 13.55 -9.66 10.18
N ILE A 104 14.32 -10.72 10.40
CA ILE A 104 14.99 -11.00 11.68
C ILE A 104 16.40 -10.39 11.63
N GLU A 105 16.57 -9.23 12.27
CA GLU A 105 17.77 -8.39 12.16
C GLU A 105 19.00 -9.04 12.79
N ASN A 106 18.82 -9.84 13.85
CA ASN A 106 19.89 -10.52 14.55
C ASN A 106 20.07 -12.00 14.13
N ALA A 107 19.58 -12.39 12.95
CA ALA A 107 19.61 -13.77 12.47
C ALA A 107 21.02 -14.37 12.41
N ASP A 108 22.04 -13.61 12.00
CA ASP A 108 23.42 -14.11 11.92
C ASP A 108 23.99 -14.50 13.29
N VAL A 109 23.68 -13.72 14.33
CA VAL A 109 24.09 -13.99 15.71
C VAL A 109 23.42 -15.26 16.23
N LEU A 110 22.11 -15.40 16.00
CA LEU A 110 21.34 -16.56 16.40
C LEU A 110 21.76 -17.82 15.63
N ARG A 111 22.06 -17.70 14.33
CA ARG A 111 22.55 -18.77 13.48
C ARG A 111 23.90 -19.30 13.96
N ALA A 112 24.82 -18.42 14.37
CA ALA A 112 26.10 -18.82 14.96
C ALA A 112 25.89 -19.61 16.26
N LYS A 113 25.06 -19.10 17.19
CA LYS A 113 24.71 -19.77 18.45
C LYS A 113 24.12 -21.17 18.23
N LEU A 114 23.17 -21.30 17.30
CA LEU A 114 22.51 -22.58 16.99
C LEU A 114 23.48 -23.56 16.30
N SER A 115 24.39 -23.05 15.47
CA SER A 115 25.44 -23.88 14.85
C SER A 115 26.39 -24.49 15.89
N ASP A 116 26.74 -23.73 16.93
CA ASP A 116 27.53 -24.23 18.08
C ASP A 116 26.77 -25.31 18.88
N LEU A 117 25.44 -25.27 18.88
CA LEU A 117 24.56 -26.31 19.43
C LEU A 117 24.32 -27.50 18.46
N GLY A 118 25.00 -27.50 17.31
CA GLY A 118 24.99 -28.57 16.33
C GLY A 118 23.85 -28.52 15.32
N TYR A 119 23.16 -27.38 15.16
CA TYR A 119 22.20 -27.19 14.07
C TYR A 119 22.91 -26.97 12.75
N THR A 120 22.39 -27.58 11.69
CA THR A 120 22.83 -27.35 10.31
C THR A 120 21.77 -26.53 9.58
N PHE A 121 22.21 -25.50 8.86
CA PHE A 121 21.32 -24.64 8.08
C PHE A 121 21.33 -25.05 6.62
N GLU A 122 20.15 -25.26 6.05
CA GLU A 122 19.96 -25.64 4.64
C GLU A 122 19.71 -24.43 3.74
N THR A 123 19.32 -23.29 4.32
CA THR A 123 18.83 -22.12 3.57
C THR A 123 19.63 -20.85 3.90
N GLU A 124 19.46 -19.85 3.04
CA GLU A 124 20.05 -18.51 3.20
C GLU A 124 19.10 -17.54 3.92
N THR A 125 17.96 -18.01 4.42
CA THR A 125 16.94 -17.14 5.00
C THR A 125 17.19 -16.92 6.48
N ASP A 126 16.84 -15.72 6.93
CA ASP A 126 16.71 -15.36 8.33
C ASP A 126 15.71 -16.25 9.07
N THR A 127 14.64 -16.65 8.36
CA THR A 127 13.50 -17.40 8.88
C THR A 127 13.84 -18.81 9.36
N GLU A 128 14.79 -19.51 8.73
CA GLU A 128 15.25 -20.83 9.21
C GLU A 128 15.85 -20.75 10.62
N THR A 129 16.43 -19.60 10.98
CA THR A 129 16.98 -19.38 12.32
C THR A 129 15.90 -19.44 13.39
N VAL A 130 14.72 -18.90 13.11
CA VAL A 130 13.61 -18.88 14.07
C VAL A 130 13.04 -20.28 14.29
N VAL A 131 12.88 -21.09 13.24
CA VAL A 131 12.33 -22.45 13.41
C VAL A 131 13.27 -23.35 14.21
N HIS A 132 14.60 -23.22 14.02
CA HIS A 132 15.59 -23.94 14.83
C HIS A 132 15.64 -23.42 16.27
N LEU A 133 15.40 -22.12 16.49
CA LEU A 133 15.34 -21.55 17.83
C LEU A 133 14.13 -22.07 18.63
N ILE A 134 12.98 -22.21 17.96
CA ILE A 134 11.78 -22.83 18.56
C ILE A 134 12.04 -24.31 18.84
N ASP A 135 12.71 -25.02 17.93
CA ASP A 135 13.10 -26.41 18.13
C ASP A 135 13.99 -26.61 19.36
N GLU A 136 14.97 -25.72 19.57
CA GLU A 136 15.82 -25.74 20.76
C GLU A 136 15.02 -25.42 22.03
N ALA A 137 14.14 -24.41 21.98
CA ALA A 137 13.32 -24.01 23.12
C ALA A 137 12.34 -25.11 23.58
N PHE A 138 11.89 -25.98 22.67
CA PHE A 138 11.07 -27.16 22.99
C PHE A 138 11.75 -28.17 23.93
N ARG A 139 13.07 -28.11 24.11
CA ARG A 139 13.76 -29.00 25.07
C ARG A 139 13.43 -28.67 26.53
N GLU A 140 13.05 -27.43 26.80
CA GLU A 140 12.76 -26.91 28.14
C GLU A 140 11.28 -26.51 28.31
N ASN A 141 10.46 -26.63 27.26
CA ASN A 141 9.06 -26.22 27.24
C ASN A 141 8.16 -27.33 26.68
N ASP A 142 7.00 -27.54 27.30
CA ASP A 142 6.10 -28.64 26.95
C ASP A 142 5.11 -28.28 25.83
N THR A 143 4.83 -26.98 25.61
CA THR A 143 3.85 -26.51 24.63
C THR A 143 4.50 -25.70 23.51
N LEU A 144 3.88 -25.71 22.32
CA LEU A 144 4.33 -24.93 21.17
C LEU A 144 4.34 -23.43 21.44
N GLU A 145 3.33 -22.90 22.15
CA GLU A 145 3.28 -21.49 22.50
C GLU A 145 4.38 -21.06 23.46
N ASP A 146 4.72 -21.88 24.45
CA ASP A 146 5.78 -21.57 25.41
C ASP A 146 7.17 -21.63 24.73
N ALA A 147 7.40 -22.65 23.89
CA ALA A 147 8.62 -22.77 23.10
C ALA A 147 8.79 -21.59 22.12
N MET A 148 7.70 -21.18 21.46
CA MET A 148 7.71 -20.03 20.57
C MET A 148 7.99 -18.72 21.30
N LEU A 149 7.38 -18.51 22.48
CA LEU A 149 7.65 -17.33 23.30
C LEU A 149 9.12 -17.24 23.71
N ALA A 150 9.68 -18.33 24.26
CA ALA A 150 11.09 -18.38 24.68
C ALA A 150 12.07 -18.16 23.52
N ALA A 151 11.70 -18.59 22.30
CA ALA A 151 12.47 -18.28 21.10
C ALA A 151 12.38 -16.78 20.75
N LEU A 152 11.19 -16.20 20.74
CA LEU A 152 10.97 -14.81 20.32
C LEU A 152 11.54 -13.77 21.28
N GLU A 153 11.78 -14.10 22.55
CA GLU A 153 12.52 -13.23 23.49
C GLU A 153 13.94 -12.89 23.02
N GLN A 154 14.53 -13.73 22.17
CA GLN A 154 15.88 -13.55 21.63
C GLN A 154 15.89 -12.91 20.24
N VAL A 155 14.72 -12.65 19.65
CA VAL A 155 14.56 -12.20 18.27
C VAL A 155 14.44 -10.69 18.21
N GLU A 156 15.26 -10.07 17.35
CA GLU A 156 15.21 -8.65 17.04
C GLU A 156 14.72 -8.44 15.59
N GLY A 157 13.93 -7.38 15.39
CA GLY A 157 13.34 -7.04 14.09
C GLY A 157 11.82 -7.12 14.07
N ALA A 158 11.26 -7.18 12.86
CA ALA A 158 9.83 -7.22 12.60
C ALA A 158 9.42 -8.58 12.04
N TYR A 159 8.34 -9.16 12.55
CA TYR A 159 7.84 -10.46 12.16
C TYR A 159 6.31 -10.59 12.31
N GLY A 160 5.71 -11.31 11.39
CA GLY A 160 4.39 -11.93 11.51
C GLY A 160 4.63 -13.41 11.25
N ILE A 161 4.39 -14.25 12.26
CA ILE A 161 4.78 -15.66 12.24
C ILE A 161 3.57 -16.54 12.46
N ALA A 162 3.51 -17.66 11.75
CA ALA A 162 2.63 -18.77 12.06
C ALA A 162 3.40 -20.08 12.09
N VAL A 163 3.15 -20.90 13.11
CA VAL A 163 3.88 -22.13 13.41
C VAL A 163 2.90 -23.28 13.64
N VAL A 164 3.25 -24.45 13.10
CA VAL A 164 2.58 -25.73 13.38
C VAL A 164 3.64 -26.76 13.77
N SER A 165 3.28 -27.71 14.62
CA SER A 165 4.18 -28.78 15.07
C SER A 165 3.46 -30.10 15.20
N SER A 166 4.08 -31.20 14.74
CA SER A 166 3.59 -32.55 15.03
C SER A 166 3.83 -32.98 16.48
N ARG A 167 4.69 -32.27 17.24
CA ARG A 167 4.89 -32.51 18.68
C ARG A 167 3.69 -32.07 19.51
N ASP A 168 2.95 -31.09 19.01
CA ASP A 168 1.83 -30.46 19.69
C ASP A 168 0.74 -30.12 18.64
N PRO A 169 0.03 -31.17 18.14
CA PRO A 169 -0.83 -31.07 16.96
C PRO A 169 -2.15 -30.30 17.23
N ASP A 170 -2.98 -30.19 16.20
CA ASP A 170 -4.34 -29.62 16.26
C ASP A 170 -4.44 -28.12 16.63
N LYS A 171 -3.32 -27.40 16.57
CA LYS A 171 -3.29 -25.96 16.74
C LYS A 171 -2.30 -25.24 15.82
N ILE A 172 -2.55 -23.95 15.66
CA ILE A 172 -1.61 -23.01 15.07
C ILE A 172 -1.27 -21.98 16.13
N VAL A 173 0.02 -21.70 16.29
CA VAL A 173 0.49 -20.62 17.15
C VAL A 173 1.03 -19.51 16.27
N VAL A 174 0.60 -18.28 16.54
CA VAL A 174 1.01 -17.09 15.79
C VAL A 174 1.59 -16.03 16.70
N ALA A 175 2.48 -15.21 16.14
CA ALA A 175 3.05 -14.06 16.82
C ALA A 175 3.17 -12.87 15.87
N ARG A 176 2.99 -11.66 16.42
CA ARG A 176 3.03 -10.41 15.67
C ARG A 176 3.95 -9.38 16.32
N ARG A 177 4.84 -8.80 15.53
CA ARG A 177 5.62 -7.60 15.84
C ARG A 177 5.96 -6.85 14.54
N GLY A 178 5.36 -5.70 14.30
CA GLY A 178 5.56 -4.90 13.09
C GLY A 178 4.77 -5.42 11.89
N SER A 179 5.01 -6.66 11.43
CA SER A 179 4.33 -7.19 10.25
C SER A 179 2.84 -7.51 10.51
N PRO A 180 1.92 -7.25 9.56
CA PRO A 180 0.48 -7.42 9.80
C PRO A 180 0.08 -8.89 9.95
N LEU A 181 -0.80 -9.16 10.92
CA LEU A 181 -1.44 -10.46 11.09
C LEU A 181 -2.82 -10.29 11.72
N LEU A 182 -3.80 -11.03 11.21
CA LEU A 182 -5.17 -11.07 11.73
C LEU A 182 -5.69 -12.50 11.80
N ILE A 183 -6.73 -12.65 12.62
CA ILE A 183 -7.43 -13.91 12.83
C ILE A 183 -8.85 -13.78 12.29
N GLY A 184 -9.23 -14.66 11.37
CA GLY A 184 -10.60 -14.83 10.92
C GLY A 184 -11.35 -15.80 11.82
N ILE A 185 -12.45 -15.33 12.43
CA ILE A 185 -13.32 -16.14 13.29
C ILE A 185 -14.40 -16.78 12.41
N GLY A 186 -14.18 -18.02 11.99
CA GLY A 186 -15.13 -18.79 11.22
C GLY A 186 -16.27 -19.36 12.06
N LYS A 187 -17.29 -19.89 11.39
CA LYS A 187 -18.38 -20.61 12.04
C LYS A 187 -17.97 -22.06 12.30
N ASN A 188 -18.60 -22.70 13.29
CA ASN A 188 -18.44 -24.14 13.58
C ASN A 188 -17.00 -24.57 13.94
N GLY A 189 -16.26 -23.72 14.68
CA GLY A 189 -14.91 -24.07 15.12
C GLY A 189 -13.84 -23.96 14.03
N GLU A 190 -14.09 -23.18 12.98
CA GLU A 190 -13.10 -22.85 11.96
C GLU A 190 -12.37 -21.56 12.34
N ASN A 191 -11.05 -21.62 12.46
CA ASN A 191 -10.23 -20.44 12.70
C ASN A 191 -9.22 -20.28 11.57
N LEU A 192 -9.10 -19.05 11.05
CA LEU A 192 -8.20 -18.71 9.96
C LEU A 192 -7.19 -17.66 10.41
N ILE A 193 -6.03 -17.66 9.77
CA ILE A 193 -5.01 -16.63 9.93
C ILE A 193 -4.76 -16.02 8.56
N GLY A 194 -4.61 -14.71 8.51
CA GLY A 194 -4.25 -13.98 7.30
C GLY A 194 -3.29 -12.84 7.60
N SER A 195 -2.33 -12.58 6.71
CA SER A 195 -1.61 -11.30 6.71
C SER A 195 -2.43 -10.15 6.10
N ASP A 196 -3.58 -10.46 5.49
CA ASP A 196 -4.56 -9.51 4.95
C ASP A 196 -5.97 -10.10 5.10
N ALA A 197 -6.96 -9.22 5.18
CA ALA A 197 -8.37 -9.59 5.28
C ALA A 197 -8.86 -10.37 4.05
N SER A 198 -8.26 -10.16 2.87
CA SER A 198 -8.59 -10.89 1.64
C SER A 198 -8.42 -12.39 1.79
N ALA A 199 -7.45 -12.87 2.58
CA ALA A 199 -7.21 -14.30 2.77
C ALA A 199 -8.32 -15.01 3.55
N VAL A 200 -9.10 -14.28 4.37
CA VAL A 200 -10.09 -14.87 5.29
C VAL A 200 -11.54 -14.56 4.90
N ILE A 201 -11.77 -13.52 4.10
CA ILE A 201 -13.11 -12.95 3.84
C ILE A 201 -14.11 -13.93 3.21
N GLN A 202 -13.63 -14.93 2.47
CA GLN A 202 -14.48 -15.99 1.90
C GLN A 202 -15.08 -16.92 2.96
N HIS A 203 -14.39 -17.07 4.10
CA HIS A 203 -14.81 -17.93 5.19
C HIS A 203 -15.53 -17.17 6.29
N THR A 204 -15.10 -15.92 6.54
CA THR A 204 -15.70 -15.07 7.56
C THR A 204 -15.41 -13.60 7.34
N LYS A 205 -16.34 -12.74 7.74
CA LYS A 205 -16.14 -11.29 7.82
C LYS A 205 -15.74 -10.82 9.21
N ASP A 206 -15.81 -11.69 10.20
CA ASP A 206 -15.51 -11.36 11.58
C ASP A 206 -14.02 -11.63 11.82
N VAL A 207 -13.26 -10.57 12.07
CA VAL A 207 -11.80 -10.62 12.20
C VAL A 207 -11.32 -9.98 13.50
N VAL A 208 -10.21 -10.49 14.01
CA VAL A 208 -9.47 -9.93 15.14
C VAL A 208 -8.10 -9.51 14.62
N TYR A 209 -7.82 -8.21 14.65
CA TYR A 209 -6.49 -7.69 14.37
C TYR A 209 -5.61 -7.85 15.60
N LEU A 210 -4.46 -8.50 15.44
CA LEU A 210 -3.46 -8.61 16.49
C LEU A 210 -2.69 -7.29 16.60
N ASP A 211 -2.23 -6.91 17.78
CA ASP A 211 -1.32 -5.78 17.99
C ASP A 211 0.16 -6.25 18.07
N ASP A 212 1.10 -5.31 18.08
CA ASP A 212 2.51 -5.67 18.27
C ASP A 212 2.71 -6.26 19.66
N GLY A 213 3.46 -7.37 19.72
CA GLY A 213 3.65 -8.16 20.94
C GLY A 213 2.55 -9.18 21.19
N ASP A 214 1.48 -9.21 20.38
CA ASP A 214 0.46 -10.25 20.50
C ASP A 214 0.93 -11.59 19.93
N CYS A 215 0.57 -12.62 20.66
CA CYS A 215 0.58 -14.02 20.26
C CYS A 215 -0.83 -14.58 20.36
N ALA A 216 -1.13 -15.59 19.55
CA ALA A 216 -2.39 -16.30 19.68
C ALA A 216 -2.24 -17.80 19.44
N VAL A 217 -3.03 -18.58 20.18
CA VAL A 217 -3.22 -20.01 19.97
C VAL A 217 -4.60 -20.21 19.36
N LEU A 218 -4.63 -20.84 18.19
CA LEU A 218 -5.85 -21.14 17.46
C LEU A 218 -6.04 -22.65 17.39
N THR A 219 -7.21 -23.12 17.82
CA THR A 219 -7.62 -24.53 17.76
C THR A 219 -8.99 -24.62 17.09
N ALA A 220 -9.52 -25.83 16.90
CA ALA A 220 -10.91 -25.99 16.45
C ALA A 220 -11.94 -25.53 17.52
N GLU A 221 -11.53 -25.40 18.78
CA GLU A 221 -12.42 -25.00 19.89
C GLU A 221 -12.50 -23.48 20.05
N GLY A 222 -11.49 -22.75 19.61
CA GLY A 222 -11.47 -21.29 19.72
C GLY A 222 -10.11 -20.67 19.50
N CYS A 223 -10.02 -19.40 19.87
CA CYS A 223 -8.81 -18.60 19.77
C CYS A 223 -8.53 -17.94 21.12
N ARG A 224 -7.28 -18.01 21.57
CA ARG A 224 -6.79 -17.35 22.79
C ARG A 224 -5.67 -16.39 22.41
N VAL A 225 -5.82 -15.12 22.74
CA VAL A 225 -4.83 -14.07 22.46
C VAL A 225 -4.15 -13.64 23.76
N PHE A 226 -2.84 -13.50 23.73
CA PHE A 226 -2.03 -13.06 24.84
C PHE A 226 -0.89 -12.18 24.31
N HIS A 227 -0.50 -11.17 25.08
CA HIS A 227 0.61 -10.30 24.76
C HIS A 227 1.86 -10.78 25.51
N MET A 228 3.00 -10.81 24.84
CA MET A 228 4.28 -11.32 25.36
C MET A 228 4.63 -10.79 26.75
N GLU A 229 4.36 -9.50 27.00
CA GLU A 229 4.66 -8.85 28.29
C GLU A 229 3.47 -8.75 29.26
N GLN A 230 2.22 -8.85 28.76
CA GLN A 230 1.02 -8.48 29.55
C GLN A 230 0.16 -9.70 29.92
N GLY A 231 0.45 -10.88 29.38
CA GLY A 231 -0.37 -12.08 29.55
C GLY A 231 -1.63 -12.04 28.68
N GLU A 232 -2.73 -12.65 29.12
CA GLU A 232 -3.96 -12.72 28.33
C GLU A 232 -4.57 -11.35 28.05
N VAL A 233 -4.95 -11.12 26.78
CA VAL A 233 -5.54 -9.86 26.32
C VAL A 233 -6.82 -10.13 25.54
N GLN A 234 -7.79 -9.22 25.66
CA GLN A 234 -8.98 -9.25 24.81
C GLN A 234 -8.83 -8.26 23.66
N ARG A 235 -9.09 -8.75 22.45
CA ARG A 235 -9.13 -7.96 21.21
C ARG A 235 -10.55 -7.95 20.67
N SER A 236 -11.00 -6.81 20.16
CA SER A 236 -12.36 -6.66 19.65
C SER A 236 -12.49 -7.35 18.29
N VAL A 237 -13.61 -8.06 18.11
CA VAL A 237 -14.01 -8.58 16.80
C VAL A 237 -14.51 -7.42 15.96
N GLN A 238 -13.91 -7.24 14.79
CA GLN A 238 -14.27 -6.24 13.80
C GLN A 238 -14.89 -6.92 12.59
N LYS A 239 -15.81 -6.25 11.91
CA LYS A 239 -16.46 -6.77 10.72
C LYS A 239 -15.87 -6.12 9.48
N ILE A 240 -15.44 -6.94 8.51
CA ILE A 240 -15.01 -6.47 7.20
C ILE A 240 -16.23 -5.92 6.45
N GLU A 241 -16.16 -4.66 6.02
CA GLU A 241 -17.29 -3.95 5.38
C GLU A 241 -17.41 -4.21 3.87
N TRP A 242 -16.35 -4.68 3.21
CA TRP A 242 -16.36 -4.97 1.78
C TRP A 242 -16.70 -6.43 1.47
N ASP A 243 -16.97 -6.71 0.20
CA ASP A 243 -17.33 -8.03 -0.32
C ASP A 243 -16.26 -8.58 -1.27
N LEU A 244 -16.27 -9.90 -1.48
CA LEU A 244 -15.31 -10.62 -2.32
C LEU A 244 -15.18 -10.02 -3.73
N GLU A 245 -16.30 -9.63 -4.33
CA GLU A 245 -16.37 -9.09 -5.69
C GLU A 245 -15.55 -7.80 -5.84
N ALA A 246 -15.37 -7.03 -4.77
CA ALA A 246 -14.57 -5.81 -4.80
C ALA A 246 -13.07 -6.09 -5.06
N ALA A 247 -12.60 -7.28 -4.67
CA ALA A 247 -11.22 -7.75 -4.85
C ALA A 247 -11.03 -8.60 -6.13
N GLU A 248 -12.05 -8.71 -6.98
CA GLU A 248 -11.98 -9.41 -8.28
C GLU A 248 -11.84 -8.41 -9.44
N LYS A 249 -11.44 -8.90 -10.63
CA LYS A 249 -11.28 -8.05 -11.82
C LYS A 249 -12.60 -7.53 -12.41
N GLY A 250 -13.75 -8.08 -12.03
CA GLY A 250 -15.07 -7.52 -12.37
C GLY A 250 -15.33 -7.31 -13.87
N GLY A 251 -14.76 -8.14 -14.75
CA GLY A 251 -14.89 -8.03 -16.21
C GLY A 251 -13.82 -7.17 -16.89
N TYR A 252 -12.90 -6.55 -16.16
CA TYR A 252 -11.72 -5.89 -16.71
C TYR A 252 -10.58 -6.89 -16.95
N GLU A 253 -9.69 -6.59 -17.89
CA GLU A 253 -8.52 -7.44 -18.18
C GLU A 253 -7.48 -7.41 -17.03
N HIS A 254 -7.34 -6.25 -16.38
CA HIS A 254 -6.33 -5.98 -15.37
C HIS A 254 -6.94 -5.23 -14.18
N PHE A 255 -6.41 -5.47 -12.98
CA PHE A 255 -6.79 -4.71 -11.78
C PHE A 255 -6.50 -3.22 -11.93
N MET A 256 -5.34 -2.86 -12.51
CA MET A 256 -4.99 -1.45 -12.72
C MET A 256 -6.07 -0.72 -13.54
N LEU A 257 -6.59 -1.32 -14.63
CA LEU A 257 -7.63 -0.69 -15.44
C LEU A 257 -8.99 -0.62 -14.72
N LYS A 258 -9.35 -1.68 -13.97
CA LYS A 258 -10.53 -1.67 -13.10
C LYS A 258 -10.44 -0.51 -12.11
N GLU A 259 -9.32 -0.39 -11.42
CA GLU A 259 -9.11 0.59 -10.35
C GLU A 259 -9.07 2.03 -10.89
N ILE A 260 -8.49 2.24 -12.08
CA ILE A 260 -8.60 3.53 -12.80
C ILE A 260 -10.07 3.87 -13.06
N SER A 261 -10.83 2.90 -13.57
CA SER A 261 -12.25 3.06 -13.91
C SER A 261 -13.16 3.22 -12.69
N GLU A 262 -12.76 2.74 -11.51
CA GLU A 262 -13.50 2.84 -10.25
C GLU A 262 -13.38 4.21 -9.57
N GLN A 263 -12.50 5.09 -10.05
CA GLN A 263 -12.22 6.38 -9.42
C GLN A 263 -13.47 7.26 -9.19
N PRO A 264 -14.45 7.36 -10.10
CA PRO A 264 -15.69 8.10 -9.80
C PRO A 264 -16.36 7.61 -8.50
N GLU A 265 -16.45 6.29 -8.32
CA GLU A 265 -17.09 5.72 -7.13
C GLU A 265 -16.20 5.81 -5.89
N SER A 266 -14.89 5.61 -6.02
CA SER A 266 -13.97 5.78 -4.90
C SER A 266 -14.01 7.20 -4.35
N LEU A 267 -14.09 8.22 -5.23
CA LEU A 267 -14.21 9.61 -4.81
C LEU A 267 -15.56 9.89 -4.11
N ARG A 268 -16.67 9.34 -4.61
CA ARG A 268 -17.97 9.42 -3.92
C ARG A 268 -17.90 8.80 -2.52
N ASN A 269 -17.23 7.67 -2.37
CA ASN A 269 -17.05 7.00 -1.08
C ASN A 269 -16.23 7.85 -0.10
N VAL A 270 -15.12 8.44 -0.53
CA VAL A 270 -14.29 9.33 0.31
C VAL A 270 -15.10 10.52 0.82
N MET A 271 -16.03 11.05 0.02
CA MET A 271 -16.82 12.25 0.37
C MET A 271 -18.12 11.92 1.14
N ARG A 272 -18.55 10.66 1.16
CA ARG A 272 -19.86 10.24 1.67
C ARG A 272 -20.07 10.72 3.12
N GLY A 273 -21.06 11.58 3.31
CA GLY A 273 -21.43 12.14 4.62
C GLY A 273 -20.45 13.17 5.19
N ARG A 274 -19.46 13.62 4.41
CA ARG A 274 -18.40 14.54 4.86
C ARG A 274 -18.57 15.98 4.38
N LEU A 275 -19.44 16.25 3.41
CA LEU A 275 -19.65 17.60 2.87
C LEU A 275 -20.84 18.29 3.54
N LEU A 276 -20.65 19.55 3.97
CA LEU A 276 -21.68 20.40 4.54
C LEU A 276 -21.96 21.58 3.59
N GLU A 277 -22.87 21.36 2.65
CA GLU A 277 -23.19 22.31 1.56
C GLU A 277 -23.60 23.68 2.10
N GLU A 278 -24.56 23.73 3.02
CA GLU A 278 -25.11 24.98 3.54
C GLU A 278 -24.04 25.84 4.22
N THR A 279 -23.09 25.26 4.92
CA THR A 279 -22.05 26.02 5.65
C THR A 279 -20.76 26.17 4.86
N GLY A 280 -20.63 25.51 3.70
CA GLY A 280 -19.39 25.43 2.94
C GLY A 280 -18.26 24.86 3.80
N ASP A 281 -18.52 23.75 4.50
CA ASP A 281 -17.57 23.13 5.43
C ASP A 281 -17.55 21.60 5.23
N ALA A 282 -16.68 20.91 5.95
CA ALA A 282 -16.62 19.47 6.00
C ALA A 282 -16.93 18.92 7.41
N ARG A 283 -17.34 17.65 7.49
CA ARG A 283 -17.47 16.89 8.72
C ARG A 283 -16.54 15.69 8.68
N LEU A 284 -15.52 15.70 9.53
CA LEU A 284 -14.51 14.66 9.62
C LEU A 284 -14.59 13.98 10.99
N GLY A 285 -15.53 13.04 11.15
CA GLY A 285 -15.82 12.40 12.44
C GLY A 285 -14.68 11.58 13.05
N GLY A 286 -13.64 11.27 12.26
CA GLY A 286 -12.42 10.64 12.76
C GLY A 286 -11.48 11.61 13.48
N ILE A 287 -11.67 12.93 13.33
CA ILE A 287 -10.91 13.97 14.03
C ILE A 287 -11.60 14.25 15.36
N THR A 288 -10.91 13.93 16.45
CA THR A 288 -11.40 14.04 17.83
C THR A 288 -11.05 15.37 18.50
N LEU A 289 -10.18 16.17 17.86
CA LEU A 289 -9.77 17.48 18.36
C LEU A 289 -10.92 18.49 18.31
N SER A 290 -11.01 19.32 19.34
CA SER A 290 -11.88 20.49 19.37
C SER A 290 -11.43 21.57 18.39
N ASP A 291 -12.35 22.48 18.02
CA ASP A 291 -12.02 23.62 17.16
C ASP A 291 -10.90 24.49 17.76
N GLU A 292 -10.83 24.60 19.10
CA GLU A 292 -9.75 25.32 19.80
C GLU A 292 -8.38 24.63 19.67
N GLU A 293 -8.34 23.29 19.72
CA GLU A 293 -7.12 22.52 19.52
C GLU A 293 -6.65 22.56 18.07
N LEU A 294 -7.58 22.47 17.12
CA LEU A 294 -7.28 22.60 15.69
C LEU A 294 -6.73 23.99 15.37
N ALA A 295 -7.26 25.05 15.99
CA ALA A 295 -6.75 26.41 15.83
C ALA A 295 -5.33 26.60 16.39
N LYS A 296 -4.87 25.75 17.32
CA LYS A 296 -3.51 25.76 17.87
C LYS A 296 -2.48 25.07 16.99
N ILE A 297 -2.89 24.37 15.92
CA ILE A 297 -1.95 23.79 14.95
C ILE A 297 -1.23 24.95 14.25
N ARG A 298 0.10 24.97 14.41
CA ARG A 298 1.00 26.01 13.86
C ARG A 298 1.77 25.54 12.65
N ARG A 299 1.97 24.22 12.51
CA ARG A 299 2.74 23.59 11.44
C ARG A 299 2.22 22.18 11.21
N ILE A 300 2.25 21.75 9.96
CA ILE A 300 1.96 20.37 9.58
C ILE A 300 3.22 19.78 8.94
N ILE A 301 3.60 18.58 9.33
CA ILE A 301 4.61 17.79 8.61
C ILE A 301 3.91 16.57 8.06
N ILE A 302 4.00 16.33 6.76
CA ILE A 302 3.41 15.17 6.10
C ILE A 302 4.51 14.17 5.76
N THR A 303 4.39 12.93 6.23
CA THR A 303 5.34 11.85 5.95
C THR A 303 4.66 10.77 5.12
N ALA A 304 5.28 10.38 4.00
CA ALA A 304 4.78 9.34 3.12
C ALA A 304 5.90 8.78 2.21
N CYS A 305 5.57 7.77 1.41
CA CYS A 305 6.48 7.19 0.40
C CYS A 305 5.79 7.10 -0.97
N GLY A 306 6.57 7.21 -2.04
CA GLY A 306 6.11 6.99 -3.43
C GLY A 306 4.91 7.85 -3.83
N THR A 307 3.90 7.23 -4.45
CA THR A 307 2.66 7.91 -4.87
C THR A 307 1.95 8.67 -3.74
N SER A 308 1.96 8.17 -2.50
CA SER A 308 1.37 8.90 -1.37
C SER A 308 2.14 10.16 -0.98
N TRP A 309 3.46 10.19 -1.25
CA TRP A 309 4.27 11.40 -1.10
C TRP A 309 3.94 12.45 -2.18
N HIS A 310 3.64 12.03 -3.42
CA HIS A 310 3.12 12.96 -4.44
C HIS A 310 1.76 13.56 -4.03
N ALA A 311 0.87 12.78 -3.41
CA ALA A 311 -0.40 13.31 -2.90
C ALA A 311 -0.18 14.32 -1.77
N ALA A 312 0.78 14.05 -0.89
CA ALA A 312 1.18 14.96 0.18
C ALA A 312 1.67 16.32 -0.35
N LEU A 313 2.48 16.33 -1.41
CA LEU A 313 2.90 17.58 -2.06
C LEU A 313 1.71 18.39 -2.60
N ILE A 314 0.67 17.73 -3.14
CA ILE A 314 -0.55 18.44 -3.56
C ILE A 314 -1.26 19.02 -2.34
N GLY A 315 -1.35 18.25 -1.26
CA GLY A 315 -1.93 18.69 0.01
C GLY A 315 -1.20 19.85 0.65
N GLU A 316 0.12 19.93 0.52
CA GLU A 316 0.95 21.06 0.96
C GLU A 316 0.46 22.37 0.34
N TYR A 317 0.37 22.46 -0.99
CA TYR A 317 -0.16 23.64 -1.66
C TYR A 317 -1.58 23.98 -1.17
N MET A 318 -2.46 22.98 -1.01
CA MET A 318 -3.84 23.21 -0.54
C MET A 318 -3.88 23.81 0.86
N LEU A 319 -3.16 23.20 1.80
CA LEU A 319 -3.14 23.59 3.21
C LEU A 319 -2.49 24.95 3.41
N GLU A 320 -1.41 25.25 2.69
CA GLU A 320 -0.77 26.56 2.73
C GLU A 320 -1.68 27.65 2.15
N GLU A 321 -2.23 27.44 0.96
CA GLU A 321 -3.02 28.44 0.25
C GLU A 321 -4.38 28.69 0.93
N LEU A 322 -5.07 27.65 1.37
CA LEU A 322 -6.45 27.72 1.82
C LEU A 322 -6.61 27.72 3.35
N ALA A 323 -5.68 27.12 4.09
CA ALA A 323 -5.68 27.14 5.55
C ALA A 323 -4.61 28.06 6.17
N GLY A 324 -3.61 28.51 5.40
CA GLY A 324 -2.57 29.40 5.89
C GLY A 324 -1.72 28.77 6.99
N ILE A 325 -1.43 27.48 6.88
CA ILE A 325 -0.58 26.73 7.80
C ILE A 325 0.68 26.31 7.04
N PRO A 326 1.89 26.61 7.54
CA PRO A 326 3.14 26.09 6.97
C PRO A 326 3.12 24.56 6.96
N VAL A 327 3.43 23.99 5.79
CA VAL A 327 3.48 22.54 5.60
C VAL A 327 4.88 22.16 5.13
N GLU A 328 5.35 20.98 5.54
CA GLU A 328 6.56 20.37 5.02
C GLU A 328 6.25 18.92 4.67
N VAL A 329 6.70 18.47 3.49
CA VAL A 329 6.48 17.11 3.01
C VAL A 329 7.79 16.36 2.96
N GLU A 330 7.86 15.25 3.69
CA GLU A 330 9.09 14.51 3.92
C GLU A 330 8.98 13.07 3.46
N TYR A 331 10.05 12.56 2.86
CA TYR A 331 10.19 11.13 2.67
C TYR A 331 10.28 10.48 4.06
N ALA A 332 9.39 9.51 4.31
CA ALA A 332 9.31 8.92 5.65
C ALA A 332 10.63 8.22 6.07
N SER A 333 11.35 7.64 5.10
CA SER A 333 12.67 7.03 5.30
C SER A 333 13.70 8.05 5.81
N GLU A 334 13.71 9.27 5.26
CA GLU A 334 14.65 10.32 5.67
C GLU A 334 14.25 10.97 7.01
N PHE A 335 12.93 11.13 7.23
CA PHE A 335 12.40 11.79 8.43
C PHE A 335 12.87 11.12 9.72
N ARG A 336 12.84 9.77 9.78
CA ARG A 336 13.23 9.02 10.99
C ARG A 336 14.71 9.11 11.32
N TYR A 337 15.59 9.24 10.31
CA TYR A 337 17.04 9.17 10.50
C TYR A 337 17.73 10.50 10.76
N ARG A 338 17.03 11.63 10.59
CA ARG A 338 17.62 12.98 10.70
C ARG A 338 17.33 13.71 12.01
N SER A 339 16.78 13.03 13.03
CA SER A 339 16.35 13.64 14.30
C SER A 339 15.43 14.86 14.10
N PRO A 340 14.16 14.64 13.72
CA PRO A 340 13.27 15.72 13.28
C PRO A 340 13.01 16.75 14.38
N VAL A 341 12.93 18.03 13.98
CA VAL A 341 12.62 19.16 14.87
C VAL A 341 11.11 19.34 14.94
N LEU A 342 10.53 18.95 16.08
CA LEU A 342 9.08 18.98 16.32
C LEU A 342 8.77 19.99 17.42
N GLU A 343 8.27 21.16 17.02
CA GLU A 343 7.88 22.24 17.94
C GLU A 343 6.46 22.04 18.47
N GLU A 344 6.13 22.69 19.58
CA GLU A 344 4.78 22.68 20.12
C GLU A 344 3.75 23.21 19.10
N GLY A 345 2.67 22.46 18.89
CA GLY A 345 1.66 22.76 17.87
C GLY A 345 1.98 22.20 16.48
N THR A 346 2.98 21.31 16.36
CA THR A 346 3.23 20.52 15.15
C THR A 346 2.29 19.32 15.09
N LEU A 347 1.55 19.20 13.98
CA LEU A 347 0.82 18.00 13.61
C LEU A 347 1.64 17.17 12.62
N VAL A 348 1.85 15.89 12.88
CA VAL A 348 2.47 14.96 11.94
C VAL A 348 1.41 14.10 11.27
N LEU A 349 1.32 14.18 9.94
CA LEU A 349 0.35 13.48 9.10
C LEU A 349 1.05 12.33 8.36
N ALA A 350 0.62 11.09 8.59
CA ALA A 350 1.06 9.92 7.84
C ALA A 350 0.06 9.57 6.73
N ILE A 351 0.52 9.51 5.48
CA ILE A 351 -0.32 9.09 4.34
C ILE A 351 0.18 7.75 3.81
N SER A 352 -0.68 6.74 3.82
CA SER A 352 -0.37 5.41 3.28
C SER A 352 -1.62 4.71 2.79
N GLN A 353 -1.60 4.19 1.55
CA GLN A 353 -2.70 3.38 1.04
C GLN A 353 -2.91 2.13 1.92
N SER A 354 -1.84 1.38 2.18
CA SER A 354 -1.91 0.12 2.93
C SER A 354 -2.04 0.34 4.43
N GLY A 355 -1.55 1.47 4.94
CA GLY A 355 -1.40 1.70 6.38
C GLY A 355 -0.32 0.84 7.04
N GLU A 356 0.51 0.16 6.24
CA GLU A 356 1.53 -0.79 6.68
C GLU A 356 2.93 -0.48 6.13
N THR A 357 3.09 0.64 5.41
CA THR A 357 4.41 1.05 4.88
C THR A 357 5.41 1.25 6.01
N ALA A 358 6.48 0.45 6.04
CA ALA A 358 7.42 0.38 7.18
C ALA A 358 8.02 1.75 7.53
N ASP A 359 8.56 2.47 6.54
CA ASP A 359 9.14 3.79 6.75
C ASP A 359 8.13 4.81 7.29
N THR A 360 6.90 4.81 6.75
CA THR A 360 5.84 5.72 7.19
C THR A 360 5.37 5.39 8.60
N LEU A 361 5.28 4.11 8.97
CA LEU A 361 4.97 3.68 10.32
C LEU A 361 6.09 4.09 11.30
N ALA A 362 7.36 3.88 10.94
CA ALA A 362 8.50 4.26 11.76
C ALA A 362 8.60 5.79 11.95
N ALA A 363 8.37 6.58 10.89
CA ALA A 363 8.33 8.03 10.97
C ALA A 363 7.21 8.54 11.92
N LEU A 364 6.04 7.91 11.85
CA LEU A 364 4.91 8.18 12.74
C LEU A 364 5.27 7.86 14.21
N GLU A 365 5.89 6.72 14.46
CA GLU A 365 6.30 6.30 15.80
C GLU A 365 7.36 7.24 16.39
N GLU A 366 8.33 7.67 15.58
CA GLU A 366 9.35 8.65 15.99
C GLU A 366 8.71 10.00 16.37
N ALA A 367 7.76 10.47 15.56
CA ALA A 367 7.02 11.69 15.85
C ALA A 367 6.25 11.60 17.17
N ARG A 368 5.59 10.45 17.40
CA ARG A 368 4.84 10.17 18.64
C ARG A 368 5.75 10.07 19.85
N ALA A 369 6.90 9.40 19.74
CA ALA A 369 7.89 9.29 20.81
C ALA A 369 8.42 10.66 21.25
N ARG A 370 8.42 11.64 20.35
CA ARG A 370 8.77 13.04 20.61
C ARG A 370 7.59 13.92 21.06
N GLY A 371 6.40 13.33 21.21
CA GLY A 371 5.21 14.01 21.74
C GLY A 371 4.43 14.85 20.74
N ALA A 372 4.66 14.70 19.43
CA ALA A 372 3.84 15.35 18.41
C ALA A 372 2.45 14.70 18.33
N SER A 373 1.43 15.50 18.00
CA SER A 373 0.11 14.96 17.65
C SER A 373 0.19 14.33 16.27
N THR A 374 -0.50 13.21 16.09
CA THR A 374 -0.38 12.36 14.91
C THR A 374 -1.72 12.10 14.24
N MET A 375 -1.73 12.17 12.90
CA MET A 375 -2.92 11.91 12.09
C MET A 375 -2.63 10.94 10.95
N GLY A 376 -3.55 10.01 10.68
CA GLY A 376 -3.45 9.06 9.56
C GLY A 376 -4.42 9.35 8.43
N ILE A 377 -3.98 9.29 7.17
CA ILE A 377 -4.85 9.16 6.00
C ILE A 377 -4.57 7.80 5.36
N VAL A 378 -5.49 6.85 5.54
CA VAL A 378 -5.30 5.44 5.19
C VAL A 378 -6.51 4.83 4.47
N ASN A 379 -6.28 3.83 3.61
CA ASN A 379 -7.39 3.12 2.96
C ASN A 379 -7.84 1.88 3.75
N VAL A 380 -6.89 1.17 4.36
CA VAL A 380 -7.14 -0.09 5.06
C VAL A 380 -7.56 0.17 6.52
N VAL A 381 -8.80 -0.19 6.83
CA VAL A 381 -9.36 -0.11 8.19
C VAL A 381 -8.62 -1.07 9.11
N GLY A 382 -8.27 -0.59 10.31
CA GLY A 382 -7.54 -1.40 11.27
C GLY A 382 -6.10 -1.72 10.85
N SER A 383 -5.50 -0.92 9.97
CA SER A 383 -4.06 -1.00 9.68
C SER A 383 -3.20 -0.45 10.84
N SER A 384 -1.90 -0.73 10.83
CA SER A 384 -0.96 -0.29 11.87
C SER A 384 -0.90 1.21 12.03
N ILE A 385 -0.78 1.96 10.93
CA ILE A 385 -0.83 3.44 10.99
C ILE A 385 -2.16 3.91 11.59
N ALA A 386 -3.29 3.33 11.16
CA ALA A 386 -4.60 3.72 11.66
C ALA A 386 -4.78 3.50 13.17
N ARG A 387 -4.19 2.43 13.72
CA ARG A 387 -4.22 2.16 15.17
C ARG A 387 -3.26 3.02 15.98
N LYS A 388 -2.16 3.48 15.39
CA LYS A 388 -1.10 4.23 16.10
C LYS A 388 -1.25 5.75 16.01
N THR A 389 -2.07 6.27 15.11
CA THR A 389 -2.41 7.71 15.02
C THR A 389 -3.45 8.13 16.06
N ASP A 390 -3.39 9.37 16.55
CA ASP A 390 -4.38 9.91 17.50
C ASP A 390 -5.77 10.06 16.87
N PHE A 391 -5.81 10.39 15.59
CA PHE A 391 -7.02 10.51 14.77
C PHE A 391 -6.71 10.32 13.28
N GLY A 392 -7.72 10.26 12.42
CA GLY A 392 -7.46 10.05 11.00
C GLY A 392 -8.68 10.10 10.08
N ILE A 393 -8.40 9.88 8.79
CA ILE A 393 -9.39 9.80 7.72
C ILE A 393 -9.19 8.47 7.00
N TYR A 394 -10.24 7.64 7.00
CA TYR A 394 -10.30 6.49 6.10
C TYR A 394 -10.74 6.91 4.70
N LEU A 395 -10.06 6.44 3.67
CA LEU A 395 -10.41 6.75 2.28
C LEU A 395 -11.68 6.03 1.83
N HIS A 396 -11.86 4.77 2.25
CA HIS A 396 -12.94 3.90 1.75
C HIS A 396 -12.94 3.79 0.21
N ALA A 397 -11.77 3.78 -0.42
CA ALA A 397 -11.63 3.60 -1.88
C ALA A 397 -11.89 2.15 -2.35
N GLY A 398 -12.19 1.24 -1.40
CA GLY A 398 -12.21 -0.20 -1.61
C GLY A 398 -10.80 -0.80 -1.70
N PRO A 399 -10.67 -2.13 -1.79
CA PRO A 399 -9.37 -2.77 -1.95
C PRO A 399 -8.70 -2.32 -3.27
N GLU A 400 -7.39 -2.08 -3.23
CA GLU A 400 -6.56 -1.78 -4.40
C GLU A 400 -5.50 -2.89 -4.50
N ILE A 401 -5.63 -3.72 -5.53
CA ILE A 401 -4.87 -4.94 -5.77
C ILE A 401 -3.69 -4.67 -6.70
N GLY A 402 -3.88 -3.88 -7.77
CA GLY A 402 -2.83 -3.54 -8.72
C GLY A 402 -1.66 -2.84 -8.02
N VAL A 403 -0.42 -3.25 -8.30
CA VAL A 403 0.78 -2.71 -7.60
C VAL A 403 0.86 -1.20 -7.71
N ALA A 404 0.72 -0.66 -8.93
CA ALA A 404 0.70 0.78 -9.16
C ALA A 404 -0.57 1.40 -8.58
N SER A 405 -0.41 2.30 -7.60
CA SER A 405 -1.56 2.99 -6.99
C SER A 405 -2.26 3.93 -7.98
N THR A 406 -3.60 3.94 -7.96
CA THR A 406 -4.43 4.72 -8.88
C THR A 406 -5.56 5.43 -8.13
N LYS A 407 -6.63 4.71 -7.78
CA LYS A 407 -7.77 5.26 -7.02
C LYS A 407 -7.40 5.70 -5.62
N ALA A 408 -6.41 5.08 -4.98
CA ALA A 408 -5.97 5.55 -3.68
C ALA A 408 -5.29 6.93 -3.76
N PHE A 409 -4.54 7.22 -4.83
CA PHE A 409 -3.92 8.54 -5.03
C PHE A 409 -4.96 9.66 -5.17
N THR A 410 -5.95 9.49 -6.04
CA THR A 410 -7.00 10.51 -6.22
C THR A 410 -7.91 10.61 -4.99
N SER A 411 -8.19 9.50 -4.31
CA SER A 411 -8.86 9.51 -3.01
C SER A 411 -8.05 10.24 -1.92
N GLN A 412 -6.72 10.12 -1.90
CA GLN A 412 -5.84 10.85 -0.99
C GLN A 412 -5.90 12.36 -1.25
N ILE A 413 -5.87 12.80 -2.51
CA ILE A 413 -6.04 14.22 -2.87
C ILE A 413 -7.39 14.74 -2.37
N VAL A 414 -8.48 13.99 -2.56
CA VAL A 414 -9.81 14.40 -2.07
C VAL A 414 -9.87 14.41 -0.54
N ALA A 415 -9.24 13.46 0.15
CA ALA A 415 -9.15 13.47 1.61
C ALA A 415 -8.37 14.68 2.13
N LEU A 416 -7.27 15.06 1.48
CA LEU A 416 -6.49 16.27 1.77
C LEU A 416 -7.28 17.54 1.48
N ALA A 417 -8.08 17.57 0.41
CA ALA A 417 -8.97 18.69 0.10
C ALA A 417 -10.08 18.84 1.17
N LEU A 418 -10.64 17.73 1.66
CA LEU A 418 -11.61 17.73 2.77
C LEU A 418 -10.98 18.22 4.07
N PHE A 419 -9.76 17.75 4.39
CA PHE A 419 -9.01 18.20 5.57
C PHE A 419 -8.65 19.68 5.49
N THR A 420 -8.23 20.14 4.30
CA THR A 420 -7.95 21.55 4.02
C THR A 420 -9.19 22.41 4.19
N LEU A 421 -10.34 21.98 3.64
CA LEU A 421 -11.62 22.67 3.82
C LEU A 421 -11.97 22.77 5.30
N TYR A 422 -11.87 21.66 6.03
CA TYR A 422 -12.17 21.58 7.45
C TYR A 422 -11.30 22.53 8.29
N LEU A 423 -9.98 22.56 8.07
CA LEU A 423 -9.07 23.47 8.76
C LEU A 423 -9.24 24.93 8.31
N GLY A 424 -9.36 25.15 7.00
CA GLY A 424 -9.51 26.48 6.41
C GLY A 424 -10.73 27.22 6.96
N ARG A 425 -11.86 26.52 7.14
CA ARG A 425 -13.10 27.11 7.69
C ARG A 425 -13.00 27.49 9.17
N ARG A 426 -12.05 26.91 9.91
CA ARG A 426 -11.70 27.30 11.30
C ARG A 426 -10.67 28.43 11.35
N ARG A 427 -10.22 28.91 10.19
CA ARG A 427 -9.19 29.93 10.05
C ARG A 427 -9.71 31.04 9.14
N SER A 428 -9.13 31.20 7.95
CA SER A 428 -9.35 32.35 7.06
C SER A 428 -10.28 32.07 5.88
N LEU A 429 -10.63 30.81 5.60
CA LEU A 429 -11.43 30.46 4.42
C LEU A 429 -12.88 30.89 4.64
N SER A 430 -13.43 31.72 3.76
CA SER A 430 -14.81 32.22 3.89
C SER A 430 -15.88 31.16 3.57
N ILE A 431 -17.13 31.39 3.98
CA ILE A 431 -18.27 30.52 3.63
C ILE A 431 -18.43 30.41 2.10
N LEU A 432 -18.24 31.52 1.36
CA LEU A 432 -18.37 31.54 -0.09
C LEU A 432 -17.32 30.65 -0.77
N GLN A 433 -16.05 30.79 -0.40
CA GLN A 433 -14.96 29.93 -0.89
C GLN A 433 -15.18 28.46 -0.49
N GLY A 434 -15.65 28.22 0.73
CA GLY A 434 -15.99 26.88 1.20
C GLY A 434 -17.10 26.23 0.38
N ARG A 435 -18.18 26.97 0.09
CA ARG A 435 -19.28 26.51 -0.76
C ARG A 435 -18.84 26.24 -2.20
N GLU A 436 -17.95 27.06 -2.74
CA GLU A 436 -17.37 26.84 -4.07
C GLU A 436 -16.58 25.52 -4.11
N LEU A 437 -15.71 25.28 -3.13
CA LEU A 437 -14.93 24.04 -3.04
C LEU A 437 -15.83 22.81 -2.84
N VAL A 438 -16.87 22.91 -1.98
CA VAL A 438 -17.85 21.84 -1.79
C VAL A 438 -18.57 21.52 -3.12
N ALA A 439 -19.06 22.53 -3.83
CA ALA A 439 -19.74 22.32 -5.11
C ALA A 439 -18.81 21.71 -6.17
N ALA A 440 -17.53 22.08 -6.18
CA ALA A 440 -16.54 21.50 -7.07
C ALA A 440 -16.25 20.03 -6.71
N LEU A 441 -16.07 19.71 -5.42
CA LEU A 441 -15.91 18.34 -4.92
C LEU A 441 -17.10 17.45 -5.31
N GLN A 442 -18.33 17.95 -5.21
CA GLN A 442 -19.53 17.19 -5.56
C GLN A 442 -19.61 16.83 -7.05
N LYS A 443 -19.14 17.72 -7.93
CA LYS A 443 -19.11 17.50 -9.38
C LYS A 443 -17.93 16.62 -9.82
N LEU A 444 -16.87 16.56 -9.02
CA LEU A 444 -15.61 15.92 -9.38
C LEU A 444 -15.76 14.45 -9.83
N PRO A 445 -16.57 13.57 -9.19
CA PRO A 445 -16.76 12.21 -9.66
C PRO A 445 -17.28 12.11 -11.10
N ASP A 446 -18.22 12.98 -11.48
CA ASP A 446 -18.81 12.97 -12.82
C ASP A 446 -17.82 13.53 -13.85
N GLN A 447 -17.00 14.51 -13.45
CA GLN A 447 -15.88 14.99 -14.27
C GLN A 447 -14.79 13.92 -14.46
N VAL A 448 -14.52 13.09 -13.46
CA VAL A 448 -13.63 11.93 -13.61
C VAL A 448 -14.24 10.92 -14.57
N ALA A 449 -15.54 10.64 -14.47
CA ALA A 449 -16.23 9.76 -15.42
C ALA A 449 -16.13 10.27 -16.86
N GLU A 450 -16.32 11.57 -17.09
CA GLU A 450 -16.09 12.21 -18.40
C GLU A 450 -14.64 12.08 -18.86
N THR A 451 -13.67 12.24 -17.95
CA THR A 451 -12.24 12.15 -18.28
C THR A 451 -11.82 10.72 -18.64
N LEU A 452 -12.46 9.69 -18.08
CA LEU A 452 -12.19 8.28 -18.40
C LEU A 452 -12.52 7.94 -19.87
N GLU A 453 -13.41 8.71 -20.52
CA GLU A 453 -13.72 8.56 -21.95
C GLU A 453 -12.52 8.90 -22.86
N LEU A 454 -11.42 9.45 -22.31
CA LEU A 454 -10.14 9.64 -23.02
C LEU A 454 -9.37 8.33 -23.25
N GLY A 455 -9.88 7.18 -22.81
CA GLY A 455 -9.29 5.85 -22.99
C GLY A 455 -8.84 5.54 -24.43
N PRO A 456 -9.67 5.75 -25.48
CA PRO A 456 -9.26 5.51 -26.85
C PRO A 456 -8.09 6.40 -27.31
N VAL A 457 -8.13 7.70 -27.01
CA VAL A 457 -7.06 8.66 -27.39
C VAL A 457 -5.75 8.32 -26.68
N THR A 458 -5.80 8.03 -25.38
CA THR A 458 -4.61 7.64 -24.62
C THR A 458 -4.01 6.31 -25.09
N ARG A 459 -4.83 5.38 -25.58
CA ARG A 459 -4.36 4.14 -26.22
C ARG A 459 -3.64 4.41 -27.55
N GLU A 460 -4.17 5.29 -28.38
CA GLU A 460 -3.52 5.68 -29.65
C GLU A 460 -2.18 6.35 -29.39
N LEU A 461 -2.12 7.28 -28.42
CA LEU A 461 -0.88 7.93 -28.00
C LEU A 461 0.12 6.92 -27.42
N ALA A 462 -0.33 5.98 -26.59
CA ALA A 462 0.54 4.93 -26.09
C ALA A 462 1.14 4.07 -27.23
N ALA A 463 0.40 3.82 -28.30
CA ALA A 463 0.93 3.11 -29.46
C ALA A 463 1.92 3.96 -30.29
N GLU A 464 1.70 5.28 -30.37
CA GLU A 464 2.61 6.20 -31.06
C GLU A 464 3.93 6.42 -30.31
N TYR A 465 3.89 6.44 -28.99
CA TYR A 465 5.04 6.78 -28.13
C TYR A 465 5.62 5.60 -27.35
N GLY A 466 5.03 4.40 -27.43
CA GLY A 466 5.40 3.24 -26.60
C GLY A 466 6.80 2.67 -26.83
N ASP A 467 7.42 2.98 -27.96
CA ASP A 467 8.81 2.61 -28.27
C ASP A 467 9.85 3.58 -27.70
N ALA A 468 9.43 4.77 -27.23
CA ALA A 468 10.35 5.74 -26.67
C ALA A 468 11.02 5.20 -25.40
N GLN A 469 12.30 5.52 -25.24
CA GLN A 469 13.10 5.05 -24.11
C GLN A 469 13.00 5.99 -22.91
N ASN A 470 12.80 7.28 -23.17
CA ASN A 470 12.74 8.32 -22.16
C ASN A 470 11.48 9.16 -22.35
N PHE A 471 10.94 9.69 -21.26
CA PHE A 471 9.84 10.66 -21.23
C PHE A 471 10.16 11.76 -20.23
N LEU A 472 9.76 12.98 -20.54
CA LEU A 472 9.77 14.10 -19.61
C LEU A 472 8.35 14.52 -19.26
N TYR A 473 8.05 14.68 -17.98
CA TYR A 473 6.77 15.20 -17.49
C TYR A 473 7.00 16.58 -16.86
N LEU A 474 6.25 17.59 -17.31
CA LEU A 474 6.40 18.97 -16.88
C LEU A 474 5.12 19.48 -16.23
N GLY A 475 5.25 20.06 -15.05
CA GLY A 475 4.15 20.69 -14.33
C GLY A 475 4.59 21.88 -13.49
N ARG A 476 3.63 22.67 -13.01
CA ARG A 476 3.88 23.83 -12.15
C ARG A 476 2.78 23.96 -11.08
N GLY A 477 3.16 24.44 -9.89
CA GLY A 477 2.24 24.53 -8.75
C GLY A 477 1.64 23.16 -8.44
N TYR A 478 0.31 23.08 -8.30
CA TYR A 478 -0.44 21.83 -8.11
C TYR A 478 -0.12 20.74 -9.14
N GLN A 479 0.35 21.10 -10.34
CA GLN A 479 0.65 20.16 -11.42
C GLN A 479 2.08 19.60 -11.37
N PHE A 480 3.01 20.19 -10.62
CA PHE A 480 4.35 19.61 -10.50
C PHE A 480 4.31 18.21 -9.82
N PRO A 481 3.61 18.02 -8.70
CA PRO A 481 3.45 16.68 -8.13
C PRO A 481 2.74 15.69 -9.05
N VAL A 482 1.81 16.16 -9.89
CA VAL A 482 1.14 15.32 -10.89
C VAL A 482 2.11 14.88 -11.99
N ALA A 483 3.05 15.74 -12.38
CA ALA A 483 4.11 15.37 -13.32
C ALA A 483 5.02 14.28 -12.73
N LEU A 484 5.37 14.38 -11.44
CA LEU A 484 6.11 13.32 -10.74
C LEU A 484 5.32 11.99 -10.71
N GLU A 485 4.02 12.07 -10.41
CA GLU A 485 3.15 10.89 -10.38
C GLU A 485 3.00 10.23 -11.75
N GLY A 486 2.74 11.00 -12.81
CA GLY A 486 2.65 10.49 -14.17
C GLY A 486 3.93 9.80 -14.62
N ALA A 487 5.10 10.40 -14.32
CA ALA A 487 6.40 9.80 -14.58
C ALA A 487 6.60 8.51 -13.76
N LEU A 488 6.22 8.49 -12.49
CA LEU A 488 6.30 7.29 -11.65
C LEU A 488 5.45 6.16 -12.21
N LYS A 489 4.17 6.41 -12.57
CA LYS A 489 3.29 5.39 -13.16
C LYS A 489 3.88 4.82 -14.44
N LEU A 490 4.32 5.67 -15.37
CA LEU A 490 4.89 5.20 -16.63
C LEU A 490 6.13 4.32 -16.37
N LYS A 491 6.99 4.74 -15.45
CA LYS A 491 8.20 3.99 -15.06
C LYS A 491 7.90 2.64 -14.43
N GLU A 492 6.93 2.60 -13.50
CA GLU A 492 6.56 1.40 -12.75
C GLU A 492 6.04 0.29 -13.67
N VAL A 493 5.11 0.59 -14.58
CA VAL A 493 4.40 -0.45 -15.35
C VAL A 493 4.96 -0.69 -16.75
N SER A 494 5.55 0.32 -17.40
CA SER A 494 6.05 0.20 -18.77
C SER A 494 7.57 0.02 -18.87
N TYR A 495 8.30 0.32 -17.79
CA TYR A 495 9.77 0.39 -17.73
C TYR A 495 10.40 1.41 -18.69
N ILE A 496 9.63 2.39 -19.15
CA ILE A 496 10.17 3.58 -19.83
C ILE A 496 10.80 4.48 -18.77
N HIS A 497 11.97 5.05 -19.08
CA HIS A 497 12.61 5.98 -18.16
C HIS A 497 11.90 7.34 -18.19
N ALA A 498 10.97 7.54 -17.26
CA ALA A 498 10.22 8.78 -17.16
C ALA A 498 10.68 9.62 -15.96
N GLU A 499 10.77 10.93 -16.15
CA GLU A 499 11.18 11.88 -15.11
C GLU A 499 10.22 13.07 -15.05
N GLY A 500 9.78 13.44 -13.84
CA GLY A 500 8.93 14.59 -13.61
C GLY A 500 9.75 15.78 -13.13
N TYR A 501 9.55 16.95 -13.74
CA TYR A 501 10.27 18.18 -13.40
C TYR A 501 9.32 19.37 -13.18
N PRO A 502 9.69 20.31 -12.29
CA PRO A 502 9.08 21.62 -12.28
C PRO A 502 9.39 22.30 -13.62
N ALA A 503 8.37 22.71 -14.36
CA ALA A 503 8.55 23.20 -15.73
C ALA A 503 9.50 24.42 -15.83
N ALA A 504 9.53 25.25 -14.79
CA ALA A 504 10.42 26.41 -14.73
C ALA A 504 11.92 26.05 -14.59
N GLU A 505 12.23 24.89 -13.98
CA GLU A 505 13.60 24.42 -13.76
C GLU A 505 14.23 23.80 -15.01
N MET A 506 13.44 23.57 -16.06
CA MET A 506 13.90 22.94 -17.29
C MET A 506 15.15 23.63 -17.86
N LYS A 507 15.21 24.97 -17.87
CA LYS A 507 16.36 25.75 -18.38
C LYS A 507 17.64 25.61 -17.55
N HIS A 508 17.56 25.08 -16.34
CA HIS A 508 18.69 24.98 -15.42
C HIS A 508 19.48 23.68 -15.59
N GLY A 509 19.30 22.98 -16.72
CA GLY A 509 20.04 21.77 -17.08
C GLY A 509 19.21 20.78 -17.90
N PRO A 510 18.02 20.35 -17.42
CA PRO A 510 17.23 19.28 -18.04
C PRO A 510 16.84 19.52 -19.50
N ILE A 511 16.73 20.78 -19.93
CA ILE A 511 16.43 21.15 -21.32
C ILE A 511 17.43 20.59 -22.35
N ALA A 512 18.65 20.24 -21.91
CA ALA A 512 19.66 19.62 -22.77
C ALA A 512 19.29 18.21 -23.24
N LEU A 513 18.29 17.57 -22.61
CA LEU A 513 17.77 16.26 -22.98
C LEU A 513 16.71 16.32 -24.08
N ILE A 514 16.22 17.52 -24.45
CA ILE A 514 15.16 17.66 -25.45
C ILE A 514 15.75 17.55 -26.86
N ASP A 515 15.21 16.60 -27.62
CA ASP A 515 15.45 16.39 -29.05
C ASP A 515 14.17 15.86 -29.74
N GLU A 516 14.25 15.57 -31.04
CA GLU A 516 13.13 15.03 -31.84
C GLU A 516 12.59 13.66 -31.38
N ASN A 517 13.33 12.94 -30.54
CA ASN A 517 12.94 11.62 -30.03
C ASN A 517 12.34 11.69 -28.63
N MET A 518 12.48 12.80 -27.91
CA MET A 518 12.02 12.96 -26.52
C MET A 518 10.54 13.35 -26.47
N PRO A 519 9.64 12.47 -26.00
CA PRO A 519 8.26 12.83 -25.69
C PRO A 519 8.22 13.63 -24.38
N VAL A 520 7.45 14.71 -24.41
CA VAL A 520 7.26 15.62 -23.29
C VAL A 520 5.77 15.75 -22.98
N VAL A 521 5.36 15.27 -21.83
CA VAL A 521 3.99 15.45 -21.30
C VAL A 521 3.96 16.75 -20.52
N ALA A 522 3.23 17.75 -21.00
CA ALA A 522 3.11 19.07 -20.37
C ALA A 522 1.73 19.27 -19.74
N LEU A 523 1.68 19.45 -18.43
CA LEU A 523 0.44 19.69 -17.68
C LEU A 523 0.14 21.19 -17.64
N ALA A 524 -0.78 21.61 -18.49
CA ALA A 524 -1.14 23.01 -18.71
C ALA A 524 -2.65 23.28 -18.55
N PRO A 525 -3.25 22.99 -17.38
CA PRO A 525 -4.62 23.36 -17.15
C PRO A 525 -4.78 24.89 -17.01
N ARG A 526 -6.00 25.39 -17.23
CA ARG A 526 -6.35 26.81 -17.10
C ARG A 526 -6.41 27.22 -15.63
N ASP A 527 -5.26 27.62 -15.11
CA ASP A 527 -5.08 28.22 -13.79
C ASP A 527 -4.28 29.54 -13.86
N SER A 528 -3.86 30.05 -12.70
CA SER A 528 -3.10 31.31 -12.60
C SER A 528 -1.71 31.26 -13.25
N VAL A 529 -1.16 30.08 -13.51
CA VAL A 529 0.19 29.87 -14.08
C VAL A 529 0.17 29.35 -15.52
N TYR A 530 -1.01 29.18 -16.13
CA TYR A 530 -1.18 28.73 -17.52
C TYR A 530 -0.26 29.44 -18.53
N SER A 531 -0.20 30.77 -18.50
CA SER A 531 0.65 31.54 -19.42
C SER A 531 2.15 31.20 -19.29
N LYS A 532 2.58 30.76 -18.12
CA LYS A 532 3.98 30.38 -17.86
C LYS A 532 4.29 29.00 -18.39
N ILE A 533 3.40 28.03 -18.22
CA ILE A 533 3.60 26.69 -18.77
C ILE A 533 3.53 26.69 -20.30
N VAL A 534 2.70 27.54 -20.92
CA VAL A 534 2.72 27.75 -22.38
C VAL A 534 4.10 28.24 -22.87
N SER A 535 4.74 29.16 -22.13
CA SER A 535 6.11 29.59 -22.43
C SER A 535 7.12 28.44 -22.33
N ASN A 536 6.96 27.52 -21.37
CA ASN A 536 7.82 26.35 -21.27
C ASN A 536 7.57 25.36 -22.43
N ILE A 537 6.32 25.18 -22.85
CA ILE A 537 5.98 24.38 -24.04
C ILE A 537 6.65 24.95 -25.29
N GLU A 538 6.64 26.28 -25.48
CA GLU A 538 7.35 26.92 -26.59
C GLU A 538 8.86 26.64 -26.58
N GLU A 539 9.47 26.56 -25.40
CA GLU A 539 10.89 26.26 -25.26
C GLU A 539 11.23 24.81 -25.63
N VAL A 540 10.33 23.87 -25.34
CA VAL A 540 10.45 22.47 -25.78
C VAL A 540 10.26 22.38 -27.29
N ALA A 541 9.24 23.04 -27.83
CA ALA A 541 8.95 23.04 -29.27
C ALA A 541 10.10 23.64 -30.08
N ALA A 542 10.75 24.69 -29.57
CA ALA A 542 11.94 25.30 -30.18
C ALA A 542 13.16 24.36 -30.26
N ARG A 543 13.11 23.20 -29.60
CA ARG A 543 14.14 22.14 -29.59
C ARG A 543 13.63 20.83 -30.15
N SER A 544 12.52 20.87 -30.88
CA SER A 544 11.93 19.70 -31.56
C SER A 544 11.41 18.60 -30.64
N GLY A 545 11.25 18.84 -29.33
CA GLY A 545 10.60 17.88 -28.44
C GLY A 545 9.16 17.59 -28.89
N ARG A 546 8.71 16.34 -28.71
CA ARG A 546 7.36 15.90 -29.10
C ARG A 546 6.39 16.09 -27.93
N ILE A 547 5.43 16.98 -28.07
CA ILE A 547 4.66 17.52 -26.93
C ILE A 547 3.25 16.95 -26.88
N LEU A 548 2.94 16.31 -25.75
CA LEU A 548 1.59 15.91 -25.35
C LEU A 548 1.12 16.88 -24.25
N ALA A 549 0.23 17.82 -24.58
CA ALA A 549 -0.27 18.79 -23.63
C ALA A 549 -1.58 18.30 -23.00
N VAL A 550 -1.63 18.22 -21.66
CA VAL A 550 -2.89 18.01 -20.91
C VAL A 550 -3.42 19.37 -20.47
N VAL A 551 -4.59 19.75 -20.94
CA VAL A 551 -5.20 21.07 -20.70
C VAL A 551 -6.59 20.92 -20.08
N SER A 552 -7.06 21.97 -19.42
CA SER A 552 -8.45 22.07 -18.98
C SER A 552 -9.13 23.22 -19.71
N GLY A 553 -10.31 22.96 -20.29
CA GLY A 553 -10.96 23.93 -21.19
C GLY A 553 -10.17 24.19 -22.50
N ASP A 554 -10.57 25.23 -23.25
CA ASP A 554 -9.99 25.54 -24.55
C ASP A 554 -8.54 26.03 -24.44
N ALA A 555 -7.68 25.66 -25.39
CA ALA A 555 -6.25 26.01 -25.43
C ALA A 555 -5.76 26.47 -26.83
N PRO A 556 -6.33 27.53 -27.44
CA PRO A 556 -5.93 28.01 -28.76
C PRO A 556 -4.45 28.41 -28.83
N GLU A 557 -3.84 28.81 -27.72
CA GLU A 557 -2.43 29.21 -27.64
C GLU A 557 -1.46 28.05 -27.91
N LEU A 558 -1.92 26.80 -27.82
CA LEU A 558 -1.13 25.59 -28.08
C LEU A 558 -1.27 25.05 -29.51
N ILE A 559 -2.15 25.64 -30.33
CA ILE A 559 -2.30 25.25 -31.74
C ILE A 559 -0.98 25.45 -32.46
N GLY A 560 -0.47 24.39 -33.09
CA GLY A 560 0.80 24.39 -33.80
C GLY A 560 2.05 24.42 -32.90
N LYS A 561 1.88 24.27 -31.57
CA LYS A 561 2.98 24.18 -30.59
C LYS A 561 3.02 22.83 -29.88
N ALA A 562 1.87 22.21 -29.65
CA ALA A 562 1.78 20.85 -29.14
C ALA A 562 1.40 19.89 -30.28
N ASP A 563 2.01 18.71 -30.32
CA ASP A 563 1.67 17.66 -31.28
C ASP A 563 0.29 17.07 -30.95
N HIS A 564 0.01 16.89 -29.66
CA HIS A 564 -1.25 16.35 -29.16
C HIS A 564 -1.78 17.17 -27.99
N VAL A 565 -3.09 17.38 -27.97
CA VAL A 565 -3.79 18.08 -26.88
C VAL A 565 -4.85 17.16 -26.29
N ILE A 566 -4.71 16.84 -25.00
CA ILE A 566 -5.63 16.04 -24.21
C ILE A 566 -6.42 17.00 -23.32
N GLN A 567 -7.71 17.13 -23.57
CA GLN A 567 -8.58 18.05 -22.84
C GLN A 567 -9.32 17.33 -21.71
N VAL A 568 -9.18 17.83 -20.49
CA VAL A 568 -9.94 17.40 -19.30
C VAL A 568 -10.96 18.49 -18.89
N PRO A 569 -11.99 18.16 -18.10
CA PRO A 569 -12.95 19.14 -17.62
C PRO A 569 -12.29 20.24 -16.76
N GLN A 570 -12.87 21.44 -16.78
CA GLN A 570 -12.43 22.54 -15.90
C GLN A 570 -13.02 22.40 -14.50
N THR A 571 -12.21 22.66 -13.47
CA THR A 571 -12.65 22.78 -12.08
C THR A 571 -11.81 23.81 -11.32
N VAL A 572 -11.97 23.92 -10.01
CA VAL A 572 -11.16 24.79 -9.16
C VAL A 572 -9.69 24.31 -9.14
N PRO A 573 -8.69 25.21 -9.05
CA PRO A 573 -7.28 24.85 -9.19
C PRO A 573 -6.81 23.69 -8.32
N ALA A 574 -7.23 23.68 -7.04
CA ALA A 574 -6.88 22.64 -6.08
C ALA A 574 -7.36 21.23 -6.50
N LEU A 575 -8.41 21.10 -7.32
CA LEU A 575 -8.97 19.80 -7.72
C LEU A 575 -8.56 19.35 -9.13
N LEU A 576 -7.95 20.23 -9.93
CA LEU A 576 -7.40 19.87 -11.24
C LEU A 576 -6.40 18.70 -11.22
N PRO A 577 -5.57 18.51 -10.17
CA PRO A 577 -4.70 17.34 -10.06
C PRO A 577 -5.42 16.00 -10.21
N VAL A 578 -6.66 15.90 -9.70
CA VAL A 578 -7.44 14.66 -9.83
C VAL A 578 -7.75 14.37 -11.30
N LEU A 579 -8.21 15.37 -12.05
CA LEU A 579 -8.61 15.21 -13.47
C LEU A 579 -7.41 15.02 -14.39
N THR A 580 -6.35 15.79 -14.19
CA THR A 580 -5.12 15.73 -15.00
C THR A 580 -4.32 14.45 -14.80
N THR A 581 -4.51 13.73 -13.68
CA THR A 581 -3.86 12.45 -13.41
C THR A 581 -4.45 11.29 -14.23
N ILE A 582 -5.76 11.28 -14.46
CA ILE A 582 -6.47 10.20 -15.16
C ILE A 582 -5.86 9.86 -16.53
N PRO A 583 -5.64 10.83 -17.46
CA PRO A 583 -5.03 10.51 -18.75
C PRO A 583 -3.59 9.99 -18.61
N LEU A 584 -2.86 10.37 -17.56
CA LEU A 584 -1.49 9.86 -17.33
C LEU A 584 -1.50 8.40 -16.87
N GLN A 585 -2.45 8.03 -16.01
CA GLN A 585 -2.65 6.65 -15.58
C GLN A 585 -3.05 5.76 -16.78
N LEU A 586 -3.96 6.23 -17.63
CA LEU A 586 -4.37 5.54 -18.85
C LEU A 586 -3.21 5.41 -19.85
N LEU A 587 -2.43 6.48 -20.05
CA LEU A 587 -1.24 6.46 -20.90
C LEU A 587 -0.21 5.44 -20.39
N ALA A 588 0.06 5.42 -19.09
CA ALA A 588 0.99 4.45 -18.48
C ALA A 588 0.49 3.01 -18.64
N TYR A 589 -0.80 2.76 -18.38
CA TYR A 589 -1.44 1.46 -18.59
C TYR A 589 -1.29 1.01 -20.04
N TYR A 590 -1.73 1.82 -21.01
CA TYR A 590 -1.69 1.42 -22.42
C TYR A 590 -0.26 1.31 -22.97
N ALA A 591 0.70 2.11 -22.47
CA ALA A 591 2.11 1.96 -22.84
C ALA A 591 2.70 0.65 -22.33
N ALA A 592 2.31 0.20 -21.14
CA ALA A 592 2.71 -1.11 -20.61
C ALA A 592 2.08 -2.27 -21.40
N ILE A 593 0.80 -2.15 -21.79
CA ILE A 593 0.15 -3.13 -22.68
C ILE A 593 0.86 -3.18 -24.04
N TYR A 594 1.17 -2.03 -24.63
CA TYR A 594 1.91 -1.94 -25.89
C TYR A 594 3.27 -2.64 -25.82
N ARG A 595 3.97 -2.52 -24.68
CA ARG A 595 5.27 -3.17 -24.43
C ARG A 595 5.16 -4.59 -23.86
N GLU A 596 3.97 -5.19 -23.87
CA GLU A 596 3.69 -6.55 -23.38
C GLU A 596 4.21 -6.77 -21.93
N ARG A 597 3.94 -5.81 -21.05
CA ARG A 597 4.35 -5.86 -19.62
C ARG A 597 3.20 -6.30 -18.73
N ASP A 598 3.53 -6.97 -17.62
CA ASP A 598 2.59 -7.29 -16.55
C ASP A 598 2.28 -6.03 -15.75
N VAL A 599 1.10 -5.44 -15.99
CA VAL A 599 0.65 -4.18 -15.38
C VAL A 599 0.19 -4.33 -13.94
N ASP A 600 -0.31 -5.52 -13.57
CA ASP A 600 -0.79 -5.79 -12.22
C ASP A 600 0.36 -6.20 -11.29
N GLN A 601 1.37 -6.90 -11.83
CA GLN A 601 2.56 -7.39 -11.12
C GLN A 601 3.87 -6.99 -11.83
N PRO A 602 4.22 -5.69 -11.88
CA PRO A 602 5.48 -5.22 -12.45
C PRO A 602 6.68 -5.79 -11.69
N ARG A 603 7.74 -6.12 -12.43
CA ARG A 603 8.96 -6.77 -11.90
C ARG A 603 9.59 -5.93 -10.79
N ASN A 604 10.20 -6.62 -9.82
CA ASN A 604 10.94 -6.04 -8.68
C ASN A 604 10.08 -5.20 -7.72
N LEU A 605 8.77 -5.08 -7.94
CA LEU A 605 7.88 -4.28 -7.13
C LEU A 605 6.89 -5.17 -6.37
N ALA A 606 6.41 -4.65 -5.25
CA ALA A 606 5.31 -5.20 -4.48
C ALA A 606 4.33 -4.10 -4.10
N LYS A 607 3.06 -4.46 -3.88
CA LYS A 607 2.00 -3.49 -3.58
C LYS A 607 2.26 -2.62 -2.34
N SER A 608 2.91 -3.20 -1.33
CA SER A 608 3.26 -2.51 -0.08
C SER A 608 4.64 -2.97 0.38
N VAL A 609 5.47 -2.01 0.78
CA VAL A 609 6.82 -2.21 1.33
C VAL A 609 6.70 -2.19 2.86
N THR A 610 6.77 -3.36 3.48
CA THR A 610 6.51 -3.56 4.94
C THR A 610 7.75 -4.00 5.69
N VAL A 611 8.88 -3.95 5.03
CA VAL A 611 10.21 -4.26 5.53
C VAL A 611 11.13 -3.18 4.98
N GLU A 612 12.16 -2.86 5.75
CA GLU A 612 13.20 -1.92 5.34
C GLU A 612 14.16 -2.53 4.31
#